data_AF-A0A838D5Z9-F1
#
_entry.id   AF-A0A838D5Z9-F1
#
_cell.length_a   1.000
_cell.length_b   1.000
_cell.length_c   1.000
_cell.angle_alpha   90.00
_cell.angle_beta   90.00
_cell.angle_gamma   90.00
#
_symmetry.space_group_name_H-M   'P 1'
#
loop_
_entity.id
_entity.type
_entity.pdbx_description
1 polymer ?
#
loop_
_entity_poly.entity_id
_entity_poly.type
_entity_poly.pdbx_seq_one_letter_code
_entity_poly.pdbx_strand_id
1 'polypeptide(L)' 'MSEECGIVDEWYSMGLKLYRKKSYAEAIKYFDRSLDLSSKKGFNSWYMKGNSLYHMNEFEEAIKCFDESIS' A
#
# COMPACT_ATOMS: atom_id res chain seq x y z
N MET A 1 2.25 6.33 20.91
CA MET A 1 3.41 5.93 20.08
C MET A 1 3.46 4.43 19.81
N SER A 2 2.90 3.56 20.66
CA SER A 2 2.91 2.09 20.47
C SER A 2 1.68 1.50 19.76
N GLU A 3 0.55 2.22 19.71
CA GLU A 3 -0.71 1.71 19.12
C GLU A 3 -0.81 1.94 17.61
N GLU A 4 -0.27 3.04 17.10
CA GLU A 4 -0.32 3.37 15.66
C GLU A 4 0.45 2.37 14.80
N CYS A 5 1.57 1.84 15.31
CA CYS A 5 2.39 0.85 14.59
C CYS A 5 1.62 -0.47 14.36
N GLY A 6 0.82 -0.92 15.34
CA GLY A 6 0.04 -2.16 15.22
C GLY A 6 -1.08 -2.06 14.20
N ILE A 7 -1.71 -0.88 14.09
CA ILE A 7 -2.80 -0.63 13.16
C ILE A 7 -2.26 -0.53 11.72
N VAL A 8 -1.10 0.10 11.51
CA VAL A 8 -0.44 0.20 10.18
C VAL A 8 -0.19 -1.18 9.59
N ASP A 9 0.30 -2.12 10.41
CA ASP A 9 0.61 -3.50 9.99
C ASP A 9 -0.66 -4.31 9.68
N GLU A 10 -1.78 -4.03 10.36
CA GLU A 10 -3.05 -4.68 10.12
C GLU A 10 -3.66 -4.28 8.77
N TRP A 11 -3.70 -2.98 8.46
CA TRP A 11 -4.15 -2.49 7.15
C TRP A 11 -3.29 -3.03 6.01
N TYR A 12 -1.96 -3.05 6.21
CA TYR A 12 -1.03 -3.63 5.25
C TYR A 12 -1.32 -5.12 5.00
N SER A 13 -1.49 -5.89 6.07
CA SER A 13 -1.80 -7.33 5.98
C SER A 13 -3.12 -7.61 5.27
N MET A 14 -4.14 -6.77 5.50
CA MET A 14 -5.43 -6.86 4.83
C MET A 14 -5.33 -6.52 3.34
N GLY A 15 -4.60 -5.46 2.98
CA GLY A 15 -4.31 -5.12 1.60
C GLY A 15 -3.59 -6.26 0.88
N LEU A 16 -2.64 -6.92 1.54
CA LEU A 16 -1.88 -8.04 0.98
C LEU A 16 -2.76 -9.28 0.74
N LYS A 17 -3.73 -9.55 1.62
CA LYS A 17 -4.73 -10.62 1.41
C LYS A 17 -5.59 -10.33 0.18
N LEU A 18 -6.01 -9.08 -0.02
CA LEU A 18 -6.81 -8.66 -1.18
C LEU A 18 -6.00 -8.70 -2.46
N TYR A 19 -4.75 -8.25 -2.42
CA TYR A 19 -3.79 -8.35 -3.52
C TYR A 19 -3.63 -9.80 -4.00
N ARG A 20 -3.45 -10.75 -3.07
CA ARG A 20 -3.37 -12.18 -3.38
C ARG A 20 -4.67 -12.73 -4.01
N LYS A 21 -5.81 -12.11 -3.72
CA LYS A 21 -7.10 -12.42 -4.36
C LYS A 21 -7.29 -11.71 -5.71
N LYS A 22 -6.29 -10.96 -6.20
CA LYS A 22 -6.34 -10.12 -7.41
C LYS A 22 -7.37 -8.98 -7.33
N SER A 23 -7.80 -8.65 -6.12
CA SER A 23 -8.72 -7.56 -5.81
C SER A 23 -7.89 -6.29 -5.59
N TYR A 24 -7.25 -5.84 -6.67
CA TYR A 24 -6.23 -4.78 -6.62
C TYR A 24 -6.81 -3.42 -6.23
N ALA A 25 -8.00 -3.08 -6.73
CA ALA A 25 -8.68 -1.83 -6.41
C ALA A 25 -9.04 -1.72 -4.92
N GLU A 26 -9.54 -2.79 -4.31
CA GLU A 26 -9.72 -2.80 -2.86
C GLU A 26 -8.39 -2.82 -2.11
N ALA A 27 -7.40 -3.60 -2.55
CA ALA A 27 -6.08 -3.65 -1.91
C ALA A 27 -5.45 -2.26 -1.78
N ILE A 28 -5.55 -1.43 -2.83
CA ILE A 28 -5.07 -0.04 -2.83
C ILE A 28 -5.68 0.77 -1.68
N LYS A 29 -6.99 0.66 -1.41
CA LYS A 29 -7.65 1.39 -0.31
C LYS A 29 -7.07 1.04 1.06
N TYR A 30 -6.70 -0.23 1.26
CA TYR A 30 -6.07 -0.67 2.51
C TYR A 30 -4.61 -0.20 2.60
N PHE A 31 -3.89 -0.19 1.49
CA PHE A 31 -2.53 0.37 1.46
C PHE A 31 -2.54 1.88 1.68
N ASP A 32 -3.49 2.63 1.11
CA ASP A 32 -3.67 4.06 1.37
C ASP A 32 -3.93 4.33 2.85
N ARG A 33 -4.82 3.55 3.47
CA ARG A 33 -5.10 3.69 4.91
C ARG A 33 -3.89 3.35 5.78
N SER A 34 -3.07 2.38 5.35
CA SER A 34 -1.79 2.08 6.00
C SER A 34 -0.80 3.24 5.87
N LEU A 35 -0.78 3.93 4.71
CA LEU A 35 0.05 5.10 4.45
C LEU A 35 -0.41 6.33 5.24
N ASP A 36 -1.71 6.57 5.36
CA ASP A 36 -2.28 7.69 6.15
C ASP A 36 -1.90 7.62 7.63
N LEU A 37 -1.78 6.40 8.16
CA LEU A 37 -1.42 6.14 9.56
C LEU A 37 0.09 6.06 9.77
N SER A 38 0.84 5.68 8.74
CA SER A 38 2.30 5.68 8.78
C SER A 38 2.80 7.12 8.59
N SER A 39 3.23 7.76 9.68
CA SER A 39 3.70 9.14 9.62
C SER A 39 4.97 9.37 8.78
N LYS A 40 5.69 8.34 8.29
CA LYS A 40 6.90 8.50 7.44
C LYS A 40 7.60 7.22 6.92
N LYS A 41 7.10 6.00 7.14
CA LYS A 41 7.87 4.75 6.89
C LYS A 41 7.10 3.65 6.15
N GLY A 42 6.11 4.04 5.35
CA GLY A 42 5.24 3.11 4.64
C GLY A 42 5.86 2.49 3.37
N PHE A 43 7.16 2.23 3.33
CA PHE A 43 7.87 1.65 2.16
C PHE A 43 7.08 0.46 1.57
N ASN A 44 6.71 -0.46 2.44
CA ASN A 44 5.99 -1.69 2.06
C ASN A 44 4.62 -1.38 1.45
N SER A 45 3.90 -0.40 2.00
CA SER A 45 2.56 -0.03 1.54
C SER A 45 2.59 0.71 0.20
N TRP A 46 3.55 1.63 -0.01
CA TRP A 46 3.77 2.26 -1.31
C TRP A 46 4.15 1.25 -2.39
N TYR A 47 5.07 0.33 -2.07
CA TYR A 47 5.48 -0.72 -3.00
C TYR A 47 4.34 -1.67 -3.37
N MET A 48 3.51 -2.08 -2.41
CA MET A 48 2.35 -2.92 -2.69
C MET A 48 1.22 -2.19 -3.42
N LYS A 49 1.03 -0.89 -3.15
CA LYS A 49 0.11 -0.03 -3.89
C LYS A 49 0.56 0.10 -5.36
N GLY A 50 1.84 0.36 -5.60
CA GLY A 50 2.42 0.41 -6.94
C GLY A 50 2.24 -0.91 -7.71
N ASN A 51 2.49 -2.06 -7.07
CA ASN A 51 2.22 -3.36 -7.69
C ASN A 51 0.72 -3.58 -8.01
N SER A 52 -0.17 -3.12 -7.14
CA SER A 52 -1.62 -3.23 -7.37
C SER A 52 -2.05 -2.40 -8.59
N LEU A 53 -1.54 -1.18 -8.71
CA LEU A 53 -1.77 -0.28 -9.85
C LEU A 53 -1.17 -0.85 -11.14
N TYR A 54 0.04 -1.41 -11.07
CA TYR A 54 0.68 -2.09 -12.19
C TYR A 54 -0.19 -3.23 -12.74
N HIS A 55 -0.77 -4.05 -11.85
CA HIS A 55 -1.68 -5.12 -12.26
C HIS A 55 -3.03 -4.63 -12.80
N MET A 56 -3.39 -3.38 -12.56
CA MET A 56 -4.56 -2.71 -13.15
C MET A 56 -4.23 -1.98 -14.47
N ASN A 57 -2.97 -2.01 -14.92
CA ASN A 57 -2.43 -1.25 -16.05
C ASN A 57 -2.37 0.28 -15.82
N GLU A 58 -2.45 0.74 -14.58
CA GLU A 58 -2.29 2.15 -14.19
C GLU A 58 -0.80 2.44 -13.96
N PHE A 59 -0.02 2.43 -15.05
CA PHE A 59 1.43 2.43 -14.98
C PHE A 59 2.02 3.76 -14.48
N GLU A 60 1.39 4.89 -14.83
CA GLU A 60 1.87 6.22 -14.44
C GLU A 60 1.79 6.42 -12.93
N GLU A 61 0.66 6.04 -12.33
CA GLU A 61 0.44 6.05 -10.88
C GLU A 61 1.30 5.01 -10.17
N ALA A 62 1.52 3.84 -10.79
CA ALA A 62 2.39 2.81 -10.22
C ALA A 62 3.83 3.31 -10.08
N ILE A 63 4.37 4.00 -11.10
CA ILE A 63 5.72 4.58 -11.07
C ILE A 63 5.83 5.61 -9.95
N LYS A 64 4.87 6.53 -9.82
CA LYS A 64 4.84 7.51 -8.72
C LYS A 64 4.88 6.82 -7.36
N CYS A 65 4.12 5.73 -7.19
CA CYS A 65 4.13 4.97 -5.93
C CYS A 65 5.49 4.29 -5.67
N PHE A 66 6.18 3.82 -6.71
CA PHE A 66 7.52 3.25 -6.54
C PHE A 66 8.56 4.32 -6.21
N ASP A 67 8.48 5.50 -6.81
CA ASP A 67 9.36 6.63 -6.48
C ASP A 67 9.17 7.06 -5.02
N GLU A 68 7.92 7.19 -4.56
CA GLU A 68 7.59 7.47 -3.15
C GLU A 68 8.03 6.34 -2.21
N SER A 69 8.10 5.09 -2.69
CA SER A 69 8.64 4.00 -1.88
C SER A 69 10.15 4.13 -1.68
N ILE A 70 10.88 4.76 -2.60
CA ILE A 70 12.36 4.84 -2.57
C ILE A 70 12.85 6.16 -1.93
N SER A 71 12.00 7.19 -1.88
CA SER A 71 12.28 8.49 -1.25
C SER A 71 12.32 8.44 0.28
#